data_AF-A0A076FWE5-F1
#
_entry.id   AF-A0A076FWE5-F1
#
_cell.length_a   1.000
_cell.length_b   1.000
_cell.length_c   1.000
_cell.angle_alpha   90.00
_cell.angle_beta   90.00
_cell.angle_gamma   90.00
#
_symmetry.space_group_name_H-M   'P 1'
#
loop_
_entity.id
_entity.type
_entity.pdbx_description
1 polymer ?
#
loop_
_entity_poly.entity_id
_entity_poly.type
_entity_poly.pdbx_seq_one_letter_code
_entity_poly.pdbx_strand_id
1 'polypeptide(L)'
;EDANGQFEMNWDYDDALVTADRHAFFKYMTRSIAEKHGFRATFMPKPFMDLTGSGCHAHVSLWRDGQNVFSDRSDEIGLSQIGYHFIGGLIHSADALAALTNPCVNSYKRINAPRTTSGATWAPNTVTYTGNNRT
;
A
#
# COMPACT_ATOMS: atom_id res chain seq x y z
N GLU A 1 2.66 -6.39 12.20
CA GLU A 1 1.43 -5.82 11.64
C GLU A 1 0.24 -6.13 12.52
N ASP A 2 -0.91 -5.52 12.22
CA ASP A 2 -2.08 -5.49 13.10
C ASP A 2 -2.76 -6.85 13.30
N ALA A 3 -2.76 -7.74 12.30
CA ALA A 3 -3.30 -9.10 12.46
C ALA A 3 -2.31 -10.06 13.14
N ASN A 4 -2.83 -10.98 13.94
CA ASN A 4 -2.05 -12.08 14.51
C ASN A 4 -1.39 -12.92 13.40
N GLY A 5 -0.06 -13.09 13.47
CA GLY A 5 0.72 -13.79 12.45
C GLY A 5 1.07 -12.96 11.20
N GLN A 6 0.81 -11.65 11.21
CA GLN A 6 1.13 -10.71 10.13
C GLN A 6 2.39 -9.91 10.41
N PHE A 7 3.26 -9.80 9.42
CA PHE A 7 4.55 -9.11 9.50
C PHE A 7 4.76 -8.19 8.30
N GLU A 8 5.58 -7.16 8.48
CA GLU A 8 6.01 -6.21 7.46
C GLU A 8 7.52 -6.00 7.60
N MET A 9 8.21 -5.81 6.47
CA MET A 9 9.64 -5.49 6.42
C MET A 9 9.83 -4.39 5.38
N ASN A 10 10.19 -3.18 5.85
CA ASN A 10 10.41 -2.03 4.99
C ASN A 10 11.87 -1.95 4.53
N TRP A 11 12.09 -1.34 3.37
CA TRP A 11 13.40 -0.96 2.85
C TRP A 11 13.28 0.39 2.13
N ASP A 12 14.41 1.00 1.80
CA ASP A 12 14.45 2.32 1.17
C ASP A 12 13.79 2.33 -0.22
N TYR A 13 13.16 3.46 -0.54
CA TYR A 13 12.63 3.71 -1.88
C TYR A 13 13.77 3.83 -2.90
N ASP A 14 13.42 3.67 -4.17
CA ASP A 14 14.33 3.79 -5.30
C ASP A 14 13.52 4.17 -6.55
N ASP A 15 14.18 4.28 -7.69
CA ASP A 15 13.52 4.39 -8.99
C ASP A 15 12.45 3.29 -9.13
N ALA A 16 11.33 3.64 -9.76
CA ALA A 16 10.14 2.78 -9.80
C ALA A 16 10.44 1.38 -10.36
N LEU A 17 11.30 1.29 -11.38
CA LEU A 17 11.71 0.02 -11.97
C LEU A 17 12.52 -0.84 -10.99
N VAL A 18 13.49 -0.23 -10.29
CA VAL A 18 14.31 -0.91 -9.28
C VAL A 18 13.43 -1.41 -8.12
N THR A 19 12.50 -0.58 -7.66
CA THR A 19 11.56 -0.97 -6.59
C THR A 19 10.60 -2.07 -7.07
N ALA A 20 10.17 -2.06 -8.33
CA ALA A 20 9.33 -3.12 -8.89
C ALA A 20 10.07 -4.48 -8.94
N ASP A 21 11.33 -4.49 -9.38
CA ASP A 21 12.19 -5.68 -9.37
C ASP A 21 12.41 -6.20 -7.95
N ARG A 22 12.75 -5.30 -7.00
CA ARG A 22 12.89 -5.63 -5.58
C ARG A 22 11.61 -6.19 -5.01
N HIS A 23 10.44 -5.64 -5.35
CA HIS A 23 9.14 -6.11 -4.87
C HIS A 23 8.83 -7.53 -5.39
N ALA A 24 9.06 -7.78 -6.68
CA ALA A 24 8.90 -9.12 -7.25
C ALA A 24 9.81 -10.14 -6.56
N PHE A 25 11.09 -9.79 -6.39
CA PHE A 25 12.07 -10.63 -5.71
C PHE A 25 11.75 -10.84 -4.22
N PHE A 26 11.31 -9.81 -3.51
CA PHE A 26 10.95 -9.87 -2.10
C PHE A 26 9.89 -10.95 -1.85
N LYS A 27 8.81 -10.95 -2.66
CA LYS A 27 7.74 -11.96 -2.52
C LYS A 27 8.23 -13.38 -2.73
N TYR A 28 9.16 -13.58 -3.66
CA TYR A 28 9.81 -14.87 -3.88
C TYR A 28 10.67 -15.25 -2.67
N MET A 29 11.59 -14.37 -2.29
CA MET A 29 12.50 -14.55 -1.15
C MET A 29 11.74 -14.90 0.14
N THR A 30 10.70 -14.14 0.49
CA THR A 30 9.90 -14.38 1.70
C THR A 30 9.27 -15.78 1.68
N ARG A 31 8.71 -16.21 0.55
CA ARG A 31 8.13 -17.56 0.44
C ARG A 31 9.19 -18.64 0.55
N SER A 32 10.31 -18.50 -0.16
CA SER A 32 11.40 -19.48 -0.16
C SER A 32 12.05 -19.63 1.21
N ILE A 33 12.29 -18.53 1.92
CA ILE A 33 12.85 -18.58 3.28
C ILE A 33 11.84 -19.15 4.26
N ALA A 34 10.57 -18.72 4.23
CA ALA A 34 9.54 -19.29 5.10
C ALA A 34 9.44 -20.82 4.91
N GLU A 35 9.41 -21.29 3.67
CA GLU A 35 9.34 -22.72 3.32
C GLU A 35 10.57 -23.49 3.81
N LYS A 36 11.78 -22.93 3.65
CA LYS A 36 13.02 -23.51 4.19
C LYS A 36 12.97 -23.72 5.70
N HIS A 37 12.23 -22.89 6.42
CA HIS A 37 12.04 -22.98 7.86
C HIS A 37 10.78 -23.75 8.28
N GLY A 38 10.09 -24.43 7.35
CA GLY A 38 8.88 -25.21 7.64
C GLY A 38 7.61 -24.37 7.83
N PHE A 39 7.63 -23.10 7.42
CA PHE A 39 6.48 -22.18 7.45
C PHE A 39 5.98 -21.87 6.04
N ARG A 40 4.85 -21.13 5.95
CA ARG A 40 4.31 -20.66 4.68
C ARG A 40 3.97 -19.19 4.75
N ALA A 41 4.57 -18.39 3.87
CA ALA A 41 4.20 -17.00 3.67
C ALA A 41 3.09 -16.86 2.61
N THR A 42 2.16 -15.94 2.84
CA THR A 42 1.12 -15.56 1.87
C THR A 42 0.98 -14.05 1.81
N PHE A 43 0.75 -13.54 0.60
CA PHE A 43 0.46 -12.12 0.32
C PHE A 43 -1.02 -11.95 -0.09
N MET A 44 -1.87 -12.88 0.33
CA MET A 44 -3.31 -12.85 0.05
C MET A 44 -3.93 -11.63 0.75
N PRO A 45 -4.77 -10.82 0.07
CA PRO A 45 -5.29 -9.58 0.64
C PRO A 45 -6.08 -9.77 1.95
N LYS A 46 -6.89 -10.83 2.03
CA LYS A 46 -7.70 -11.16 3.20
C LYS A 46 -7.65 -12.68 3.43
N PRO A 47 -6.66 -13.19 4.19
CA PRO A 47 -6.52 -14.63 4.42
C PRO A 47 -7.45 -15.14 5.54
N PHE A 48 -7.86 -14.27 6.46
CA PHE A 48 -8.76 -14.57 7.57
C PHE A 48 -9.85 -13.49 7.62
N MET A 49 -11.10 -13.87 7.91
CA MET A 49 -12.23 -12.94 7.81
C MET A 49 -12.24 -11.88 8.92
N ASP A 50 -11.90 -12.28 10.14
CA ASP A 50 -11.97 -11.49 11.37
C ASP A 50 -10.68 -10.73 11.70
N LEU A 51 -9.59 -10.99 10.97
CA LEU A 51 -8.30 -10.31 11.13
C LEU A 51 -8.03 -9.31 10.02
N THR A 52 -7.16 -8.33 10.29
CA THR A 52 -6.71 -7.33 9.31
C THR A 52 -6.06 -7.96 8.08
N GLY A 53 -6.30 -7.37 6.92
CA GLY A 53 -5.82 -7.86 5.63
C GLY A 53 -4.40 -7.37 5.30
N SER A 54 -3.74 -8.03 4.35
CA SER A 54 -2.45 -7.59 3.83
C SER A 54 -2.63 -6.45 2.82
N GLY A 55 -2.12 -5.27 3.17
CA GLY A 55 -1.97 -4.14 2.26
C GLY A 55 -0.64 -4.17 1.50
N CYS A 56 -0.56 -3.37 0.45
CA CYS A 56 0.70 -3.05 -0.24
C CYS A 56 0.71 -1.54 -0.48
N HIS A 57 0.81 -0.77 0.61
CA HIS A 57 0.79 0.69 0.54
C HIS A 57 2.02 1.18 -0.24
N ALA A 58 1.80 2.06 -1.23
CA ALA A 58 2.85 2.63 -2.05
C ALA A 58 3.09 4.09 -1.65
N HIS A 59 4.30 4.39 -1.19
CA HIS A 59 4.76 5.76 -1.00
C HIS A 59 5.32 6.26 -2.33
N VAL A 60 4.74 7.34 -2.87
CA VAL A 60 5.06 7.83 -4.22
C VAL A 60 5.56 9.27 -4.15
N SER A 61 6.63 9.53 -4.89
CA SER A 61 7.17 10.87 -5.13
C SER A 61 7.57 11.01 -6.60
N LEU A 62 7.60 12.24 -7.11
CA LEU A 62 8.08 12.53 -8.45
C LEU A 62 9.35 13.38 -8.34
N TRP A 63 10.36 13.04 -9.13
CA TRP A 63 11.65 13.71 -9.12
C TRP A 63 11.96 14.29 -10.50
N ARG A 64 12.56 15.48 -10.52
CA ARG A 64 13.08 16.13 -11.72
C ARG A 64 14.40 16.80 -11.37
N ASP A 65 15.45 16.53 -12.14
CA ASP A 65 16.79 17.10 -11.96
C ASP A 65 17.32 16.98 -10.52
N GLY A 66 17.09 15.83 -9.88
CA GLY A 66 17.52 15.54 -8.51
C GLY A 66 16.70 16.21 -7.41
N GLN A 67 15.57 16.85 -7.73
CA GLN A 67 14.68 17.49 -6.77
C GLN A 67 13.31 16.80 -6.73
N ASN A 68 12.78 16.59 -5.53
CA ASN A 68 11.43 16.07 -5.33
C ASN A 68 10.41 17.18 -5.63
N VAL A 69 9.71 17.07 -6.76
CA VAL A 69 8.75 18.10 -7.21
C VAL A 69 7.42 18.05 -6.47
N PHE A 70 7.18 17.05 -5.61
CA PHE A 70 6.04 17.05 -4.69
C PHE A 70 6.30 17.84 -3.41
N SER A 71 7.55 18.16 -3.06
CA SER A 71 7.85 18.86 -1.81
C SER A 71 7.66 20.37 -1.93
N ASP A 72 6.88 20.95 -1.01
CA ASP A 72 6.80 22.39 -0.81
C ASP A 72 6.69 22.70 0.68
N ARG A 73 7.72 23.28 1.28
CA ARG A 73 7.75 23.59 2.72
C ARG A 73 6.82 24.72 3.14
N SER A 74 6.25 25.46 2.19
CA SER A 74 5.33 26.57 2.47
C SER A 74 3.87 26.12 2.56
N ASP A 75 3.55 24.93 2.06
CA ASP A 75 2.23 24.30 2.18
C ASP A 75 2.02 23.67 3.57
N GLU A 76 0.76 23.63 4.04
CA GLU A 76 0.37 23.16 5.37
C GLU A 76 0.82 21.71 5.65
N ILE A 77 0.75 20.83 4.64
CA ILE A 77 1.14 19.43 4.76
C ILE A 77 2.44 19.11 3.99
N GLY A 78 3.14 20.14 3.51
CA GLY A 78 4.42 20.00 2.84
C GLY A 78 4.34 19.62 1.35
N LEU A 79 3.17 19.79 0.72
CA LEU A 79 2.90 19.29 -0.63
C LEU A 79 2.77 20.42 -1.67
N SER A 80 3.47 20.28 -2.79
CA SER A 80 3.39 21.23 -3.90
C SER A 80 2.07 21.11 -4.67
N GLN A 81 1.76 22.13 -5.48
CA GLN A 81 0.63 22.06 -6.43
C GLN A 81 0.72 20.86 -7.38
N ILE A 82 1.94 20.47 -7.79
CA ILE A 82 2.16 19.25 -8.61
C ILE A 82 1.77 18.00 -7.82
N GLY A 83 2.11 17.93 -6.54
CA GLY A 83 1.68 16.84 -5.65
C GLY A 83 0.15 16.77 -5.52
N TYR A 84 -0.53 17.90 -5.34
CA TYR A 84 -2.00 17.95 -5.33
C TYR A 84 -2.62 17.53 -6.67
N HIS A 85 -2.04 17.92 -7.80
CA HIS A 85 -2.51 17.45 -9.12
C HIS A 85 -2.34 15.93 -9.30
N PHE A 86 -1.24 15.37 -8.79
CA PHE A 86 -1.04 13.93 -8.78
C PHE A 86 -2.12 13.22 -7.95
N ILE A 87 -2.42 13.70 -6.74
CA ILE A 87 -3.53 13.18 -5.92
C ILE A 87 -4.88 13.32 -6.66
N GLY A 88 -5.13 14.46 -7.31
CA GLY A 88 -6.33 14.67 -8.11
C GLY A 88 -6.50 13.63 -9.23
N GLY A 89 -5.42 13.25 -9.90
CA GLY A 89 -5.40 12.17 -10.88
C GLY A 89 -5.74 10.81 -10.26
N LEU A 90 -5.18 10.49 -9.08
CA LEU A 90 -5.50 9.25 -8.36
C LEU A 90 -6.98 9.17 -7.98
N ILE A 91 -7.55 10.26 -7.44
CA ILE A 91 -8.96 10.35 -7.07
C ILE A 91 -9.85 10.19 -8.30
N HIS A 92 -9.52 10.90 -9.40
CA HIS A 92 -10.28 10.84 -10.64
C HIS A 92 -10.32 9.42 -11.24
N SER A 93 -9.22 8.67 -11.15
CA SER A 93 -9.09 7.32 -11.74
C SER A 93 -9.21 6.19 -10.72
N ALA A 94 -9.71 6.44 -9.51
CA ALA A 94 -9.67 5.49 -8.41
C ALA A 94 -10.37 4.15 -8.73
N ASP A 95 -11.53 4.18 -9.39
CA ASP A 95 -12.27 2.97 -9.76
C ASP A 95 -11.48 2.09 -10.74
N ALA A 96 -10.86 2.70 -11.75
CA ALA A 96 -10.02 1.99 -12.72
C ALA A 96 -8.75 1.45 -12.07
N LEU A 97 -8.10 2.25 -11.22
CA LEU A 97 -6.93 1.84 -10.45
C LEU A 97 -7.27 0.72 -9.46
N ALA A 98 -8.48 0.69 -8.90
CA ALA A 98 -8.90 -0.36 -8.01
C ALA A 98 -8.88 -1.73 -8.70
N ALA A 99 -9.30 -1.82 -9.96
CA ALA A 99 -9.23 -3.07 -10.73
C ALA A 99 -7.79 -3.57 -10.92
N LEU A 100 -6.82 -2.66 -11.08
CA LEU A 100 -5.40 -3.00 -11.26
C LEU A 100 -4.70 -3.34 -9.93
N THR A 101 -4.97 -2.56 -8.89
CA THR A 101 -4.29 -2.64 -7.59
C THR A 101 -4.95 -3.64 -6.63
N ASN A 102 -6.19 -4.06 -6.91
CA ASN A 102 -6.95 -5.05 -6.15
C ASN A 102 -7.40 -6.21 -7.07
N PRO A 103 -6.45 -6.93 -7.69
CA PRO A 103 -6.69 -7.69 -8.93
C PRO A 103 -7.40 -9.04 -8.73
N CYS A 104 -7.99 -9.29 -7.56
CA CYS A 104 -8.68 -10.56 -7.31
C CYS A 104 -9.93 -10.38 -6.45
N VAL A 105 -10.88 -11.31 -6.58
CA VAL A 105 -12.13 -11.34 -5.80
C VAL A 105 -11.88 -11.21 -4.29
N ASN A 106 -10.76 -11.76 -3.81
CA ASN A 106 -10.41 -11.69 -2.40
C ASN A 106 -10.00 -10.29 -1.92
N SER A 107 -9.51 -9.43 -2.82
CA SER A 107 -9.14 -8.05 -2.50
C SER A 107 -10.34 -7.23 -2.03
N TYR A 108 -11.51 -7.50 -2.61
CA TYR A 108 -12.78 -6.86 -2.23
C TYR A 108 -13.40 -7.43 -0.95
N LYS A 109 -12.75 -8.41 -0.29
CA LYS A 109 -13.03 -8.78 1.11
C LYS A 109 -12.15 -8.03 2.11
N ARG A 110 -11.11 -7.32 1.63
CA ARG A 110 -10.26 -6.42 2.42
C ARG A 110 -10.78 -4.98 2.35
N ILE A 111 -11.09 -4.50 1.15
CA ILE A 111 -11.72 -3.18 0.95
C ILE A 111 -13.16 -3.23 1.46
N ASN A 112 -13.61 -2.19 2.14
CA ASN A 112 -14.97 -2.10 2.70
C ASN A 112 -15.33 -3.27 3.63
N ALA A 113 -14.31 -3.81 4.32
CA ALA A 113 -14.48 -4.93 5.23
C ALA A 113 -15.19 -4.50 6.54
N PRO A 114 -15.89 -5.42 7.21
CA PRO A 114 -16.35 -5.18 8.59
C PRO A 114 -15.15 -4.97 9.53
N ARG A 115 -15.41 -4.35 10.68
CA ARG A 115 -14.40 -4.19 11.73
C ARG A 115 -13.78 -5.55 12.10
N THR A 116 -12.48 -5.55 12.28
CA THR A 116 -11.67 -6.69 12.69
C THR A 116 -11.64 -6.79 14.22
N THR A 117 -11.06 -7.87 14.74
CA THR A 117 -10.87 -8.08 16.19
C THR A 117 -9.95 -7.04 16.84
N SER A 118 -9.05 -6.40 16.07
CA SER A 118 -8.22 -5.27 16.53
C SER A 118 -8.97 -3.92 16.57
N GLY A 119 -10.18 -3.86 16.00
CA GLY A 119 -11.06 -2.69 16.03
C GLY A 119 -11.06 -1.83 14.76
N ALA A 120 -10.12 -2.03 13.82
CA ALA A 120 -10.02 -1.27 12.57
C ALA A 120 -9.50 -2.13 11.41
N THR A 121 -9.99 -1.88 10.20
CA THR A 121 -9.56 -2.62 8.99
C THR A 121 -8.24 -2.15 8.42
N TRP A 122 -7.85 -0.89 8.69
CA TRP A 122 -6.70 -0.20 8.11
C TRP A 122 -6.64 -0.28 6.57
N ALA A 123 -7.79 -0.46 5.94
CA ALA A 123 -7.97 -0.53 4.49
C ALA A 123 -8.97 0.55 4.06
N PRO A 124 -8.75 1.19 2.91
CA PRO A 124 -9.62 2.27 2.45
C PRO A 124 -11.03 1.75 2.14
N ASN A 125 -12.02 2.58 2.44
CA ASN A 125 -13.43 2.32 2.11
C ASN A 125 -13.99 3.32 1.08
N THR A 126 -13.36 4.49 0.94
CA THR A 126 -13.85 5.60 0.12
C THR A 126 -12.73 6.21 -0.70
N VAL A 127 -13.09 6.82 -1.83
CA VAL A 127 -12.16 7.59 -2.65
C VAL A 127 -11.98 8.97 -2.01
N THR A 128 -11.06 9.05 -1.06
CA THR A 128 -10.79 10.24 -0.24
C THR A 128 -9.29 10.35 0.03
N TYR A 129 -8.81 11.56 0.33
CA TYR A 129 -7.45 11.80 0.79
C TYR A 129 -7.46 12.70 2.02
N THR A 130 -6.37 12.65 2.79
CA THR A 130 -6.17 13.44 4.01
C THR A 130 -4.67 13.50 4.31
N GLY A 131 -4.29 14.16 5.42
CA GLY A 131 -2.90 14.27 5.88
C GLY A 131 -2.39 12.97 6.52
N ASN A 132 -1.73 13.07 7.68
CA ASN A 132 -1.24 11.89 8.40
C ASN A 132 -2.38 11.13 9.10
N ASN A 133 -3.17 10.39 8.31
CA ASN A 133 -4.30 9.60 8.75
C ASN A 133 -4.42 8.34 7.88
N ARG A 134 -4.79 7.22 8.50
CA ARG A 134 -4.76 5.86 7.93
C ARG A 134 -6.16 5.23 7.75
N THR A 135 -7.21 6.06 7.73
CA THR A 135 -8.61 5.62 7.53
C THR A 135 -9.06 5.73 6.09
#